data_AF-A0A536ALA8-F1
#
_entry.id   AF-A0A536ALA8-F1
#
_cell.length_a   1.000
_cell.length_b   1.000
_cell.length_c   1.000
_cell.angle_alpha   90.00
_cell.angle_beta   90.00
_cell.angle_gamma   90.00
#
_symmetry.space_group_name_H-M   'P 1'
#
loop_
_entity.id
_entity.type
_entity.pdbx_description
1 polymer ?
#
loop_
_entity_poly.entity_id
_entity_poly.type
_entity_poly.pdbx_seq_one_letter_code
_entity_poly.pdbx_strand_id
1 'polypeptide(L)'
;SLAVKGSLVDLGAAELAARLLQSFIQLSAGAGFIVRPLFQARRRVGRAAPVARGLVIAAPIALVIAALLASADPVFASFFNLNFNFGQLVLDLVLVVFAALFAAGLLRLAASEPVERVDGPGWRLGATETLVVLAVLDAVFAAFALAQVLAATGVAADTLKSAGVTYADYARSGFFQLLWVSGITLAVLFLFSRISRLSERRSALRFMVLAESAIALTLMIDAVAFHRLSLYEEAYGFTMLRLYSHVFAGWVAVLFVLLGLDFLGLWKRRRWFIGAAIATALGVLLGLNFVSPEAVVVALNTDHAQTTHKLDASYLSALSSDATPALLATRGSIDPSLRRPVQQVACGGARDYSPPAAAFNFSEQQAAAARRAGC
;
A
#
# COMPACT_ATOMS: atom_id res chain seq x y z
N SER A 1 -56.01 35.39 69.21
CA SER A 1 -56.08 36.57 68.34
C SER A 1 -54.95 36.47 67.33
N LEU A 2 -55.30 36.52 66.04
CA LEU A 2 -54.40 36.40 64.89
C LEU A 2 -53.43 37.59 64.85
N ALA A 3 -52.12 37.34 64.85
CA ALA A 3 -51.14 38.35 64.44
C ALA A 3 -50.03 37.67 63.62
N VAL A 4 -50.18 37.83 62.32
CA VAL A 4 -49.28 37.46 61.22
C VAL A 4 -47.87 38.01 61.49
N LYS A 5 -46.88 37.15 61.72
CA LYS A 5 -45.46 37.51 61.63
C LYS A 5 -44.92 37.08 60.26
N GLY A 6 -45.01 38.01 59.32
CA GLY A 6 -44.55 37.83 57.94
C GLY A 6 -44.33 39.18 57.25
N SER A 7 -43.82 40.18 57.98
CA SER A 7 -43.40 41.45 57.39
C SER A 7 -41.94 41.35 56.95
N LEU A 8 -41.67 41.54 55.66
CA LEU A 8 -40.33 41.60 55.06
C LEU A 8 -39.49 42.81 55.54
N VAL A 9 -40.06 43.68 56.39
CA VAL A 9 -39.48 44.98 56.76
C VAL A 9 -38.80 44.94 58.15
N ASP A 10 -38.96 43.87 58.93
CA ASP A 10 -38.39 43.73 60.29
C ASP A 10 -37.15 42.83 60.37
N LEU A 11 -36.51 42.56 59.23
CA LEU A 11 -35.25 41.81 59.19
C LEU A 11 -34.11 42.75 59.61
N GLY A 12 -33.66 42.64 60.85
CA GLY A 12 -32.46 43.31 61.32
C GLY A 12 -31.28 43.03 60.40
N ALA A 13 -30.46 44.04 60.09
CA ALA A 13 -29.35 43.95 59.13
C ALA A 13 -28.41 42.76 59.39
N ALA A 14 -28.26 42.34 60.65
CA ALA A 14 -27.49 41.17 61.05
C ALA A 14 -28.11 39.84 60.60
N GLU A 15 -29.43 39.71 60.59
CA GLU A 15 -30.13 38.49 60.18
C GLU A 15 -30.19 38.37 58.65
N LEU A 16 -30.29 39.51 57.95
CA LEU A 16 -30.14 39.55 56.49
C LEU A 16 -28.71 39.16 56.07
N ALA A 17 -27.68 39.67 56.76
CA ALA A 17 -26.29 39.32 56.51
C ALA A 17 -26.00 37.83 56.80
N ALA A 18 -26.53 37.28 57.89
CA ALA A 18 -26.38 35.86 58.22
C ALA A 18 -27.03 34.95 57.17
N ARG A 19 -28.24 35.30 56.71
CA ARG A 19 -28.93 34.54 55.65
C ARG A 19 -28.25 34.67 54.30
N LEU A 20 -27.69 35.83 53.96
CA LEU A 20 -26.90 36.02 52.73
C LEU A 20 -25.59 35.21 52.78
N LEU A 21 -24.89 35.20 53.91
CA LEU A 21 -23.68 34.40 54.10
C LEU A 21 -23.97 32.90 54.00
N GLN A 22 -25.06 32.44 54.63
CA GLN A 22 -25.46 31.03 54.62
C GLN A 22 -25.96 30.60 53.22
N SER A 23 -26.64 31.50 52.49
CA SER A 23 -27.03 31.29 51.09
C SER A 23 -25.79 31.22 50.18
N PHE A 24 -24.77 32.04 50.44
CA PHE A 24 -23.51 32.04 49.68
C PHE A 24 -22.68 30.77 49.94
N ILE A 25 -22.67 30.28 51.18
CA ILE A 25 -22.05 28.99 51.56
C ILE A 25 -22.78 27.80 50.91
N GLN A 26 -24.11 27.84 50.82
CA GLN A 26 -24.87 26.78 50.13
C GLN A 26 -24.78 26.88 48.59
N LEU A 27 -24.69 28.08 48.02
CA LEU A 27 -24.41 28.30 46.60
C LEU A 27 -23.03 27.78 46.19
N SER A 28 -22.02 27.99 47.03
CA SER A 28 -20.67 27.48 46.79
C SER A 28 -20.58 25.96 46.98
N ALA A 29 -21.30 25.37 47.93
CA ALA A 29 -21.42 23.92 48.07
C ALA A 29 -22.22 23.26 46.92
N GLY A 30 -23.27 23.91 46.42
CA GLY A 30 -24.07 23.48 45.27
C GLY A 30 -23.32 23.55 43.94
N ALA A 31 -22.44 24.54 43.77
CA ALA A 31 -21.51 24.61 42.64
C ALA A 31 -20.57 23.39 42.59
N GLY A 32 -20.13 22.87 43.76
CA GLY A 32 -19.34 21.64 43.85
C GLY A 32 -20.07 20.37 43.35
N PHE A 33 -21.41 20.33 43.45
CA PHE A 33 -22.23 19.21 42.98
C PHE A 33 -22.49 19.26 41.47
N ILE A 34 -22.61 20.47 40.88
CA ILE A 34 -22.75 20.69 39.43
C ILE A 34 -21.41 20.52 38.68
N VAL A 35 -20.28 20.73 39.37
CA VAL A 35 -18.94 20.56 38.79
C VAL A 35 -18.53 19.08 38.67
N ARG A 36 -19.06 18.18 39.51
CA ARG A 36 -18.81 16.72 39.40
C ARG A 36 -19.28 16.08 38.07
N PRO A 37 -20.49 16.36 37.53
CA PRO A 37 -20.88 15.88 36.21
C PRO A 37 -20.11 16.57 35.06
N LEU A 38 -19.65 17.82 35.24
CA LEU A 38 -18.76 18.49 34.27
C LEU A 38 -17.35 17.84 34.21
N PHE A 39 -16.80 17.39 35.34
CA PHE A 39 -15.56 16.60 35.34
C PHE A 39 -15.73 15.18 34.75
N GLN A 40 -16.92 14.58 34.84
CA GLN A 40 -17.23 13.31 34.17
C GLN A 40 -17.46 13.47 32.65
N ALA A 41 -18.11 14.57 32.22
CA ALA A 41 -18.24 14.92 30.80
C ALA A 41 -16.88 15.27 30.16
N ARG A 42 -16.01 16.01 30.87
CA ARG A 42 -14.63 16.29 30.43
C ARG A 42 -13.76 15.03 30.34
N ARG A 43 -14.01 14.02 31.19
CA ARG A 43 -13.37 12.68 31.08
C ARG A 43 -13.86 11.86 29.88
N ARG A 44 -15.13 11.98 29.47
CA ARG A 44 -15.63 11.35 28.23
C ARG A 44 -15.13 12.05 26.98
N VAL A 45 -15.15 13.39 26.95
CA VAL A 45 -14.60 14.20 25.83
C VAL A 45 -13.08 14.01 25.70
N GLY A 46 -12.35 13.93 26.82
CA GLY A 46 -10.91 13.63 26.82
C GLY A 46 -10.55 12.21 26.35
N ARG A 47 -11.47 11.23 26.47
CA ARG A 47 -11.29 9.87 25.93
C ARG A 47 -11.76 9.74 24.48
N ALA A 48 -12.74 10.54 24.06
CA ALA A 48 -13.24 10.55 22.68
C ALA A 48 -12.37 11.39 21.74
N ALA A 49 -11.69 12.43 22.23
CA ALA A 49 -10.84 13.29 21.40
C ALA A 49 -9.70 12.54 20.66
N PRO A 50 -8.96 11.60 21.30
CA PRO A 50 -7.97 10.79 20.58
C PRO A 50 -8.57 9.84 19.56
N VAL A 51 -9.78 9.30 19.81
CA VAL A 51 -10.49 8.43 18.86
C VAL A 51 -10.96 9.24 17.65
N ALA A 52 -11.54 10.41 17.89
CA ALA A 52 -11.97 11.32 16.83
C ALA A 52 -10.78 11.78 15.98
N ARG A 53 -9.65 12.14 16.60
CA ARG A 53 -8.42 12.49 15.88
C ARG A 53 -7.86 11.32 15.09
N GLY A 54 -7.87 10.11 15.66
CA GLY A 54 -7.52 8.88 14.95
C GLY A 54 -8.41 8.65 13.72
N LEU A 55 -9.72 8.83 13.86
CA LEU A 55 -10.67 8.71 12.73
C LEU A 55 -10.44 9.77 11.66
N VAL A 56 -10.16 11.02 12.02
CA VAL A 56 -9.85 12.09 11.06
C VAL A 56 -8.56 11.79 10.28
N ILE A 57 -7.57 11.14 10.92
CA ILE A 57 -6.34 10.70 10.25
C ILE A 57 -6.60 9.46 9.38
N ALA A 58 -7.41 8.51 9.88
CA ALA A 58 -7.72 7.26 9.19
C ALA A 58 -8.55 7.51 7.92
N ALA A 59 -9.52 8.42 7.99
CA ALA A 59 -10.48 8.69 6.92
C ALA A 59 -9.85 8.94 5.54
N PRO A 60 -8.88 9.87 5.36
CA PRO A 60 -8.29 10.09 4.04
C PRO A 60 -7.51 8.87 3.53
N ILE A 61 -6.77 8.18 4.42
CA ILE A 61 -5.97 7.00 4.05
C ILE A 61 -6.90 5.85 3.63
N ALA A 62 -7.90 5.57 4.48
CA ALA A 62 -8.89 4.53 4.25
C ALA A 62 -9.73 4.80 2.99
N LEU A 63 -10.08 6.05 2.72
CA LEU A 63 -10.82 6.43 1.52
C LEU A 63 -10.00 6.22 0.25
N VAL A 64 -8.71 6.60 0.25
CA VAL A 64 -7.81 6.33 -0.88
C VAL A 64 -7.65 4.84 -1.11
N ILE A 65 -7.40 4.07 -0.06
CA ILE A 65 -7.25 2.60 -0.15
C ILE A 65 -8.56 1.96 -0.64
N ALA A 66 -9.69 2.31 -0.05
CA ALA A 66 -10.99 1.77 -0.45
C ALA A 66 -11.33 2.13 -1.89
N ALA A 67 -11.03 3.35 -2.36
CA ALA A 67 -11.23 3.76 -3.73
C ALA A 67 -10.33 2.97 -4.70
N LEU A 68 -9.05 2.76 -4.37
CA LEU A 68 -8.14 1.93 -5.15
C LEU A 68 -8.65 0.48 -5.23
N LEU A 69 -9.04 -0.11 -4.11
CA LEU A 69 -9.60 -1.47 -4.05
C LEU A 69 -10.92 -1.59 -4.83
N ALA A 70 -11.80 -0.59 -4.75
CA ALA A 70 -13.06 -0.57 -5.51
C ALA A 70 -12.81 -0.40 -7.01
N SER A 71 -11.82 0.39 -7.41
CA SER A 71 -11.43 0.49 -8.82
C SER A 71 -10.74 -0.77 -9.33
N ALA A 72 -10.11 -1.55 -8.45
CA ALA A 72 -9.45 -2.80 -8.80
C ALA A 72 -10.41 -3.99 -8.91
N ASP A 73 -11.46 -4.02 -8.08
CA ASP A 73 -12.37 -5.16 -7.98
C ASP A 73 -13.84 -4.76 -7.99
N PRO A 74 -14.63 -5.18 -9.01
CA PRO A 74 -16.06 -4.87 -9.09
C PRO A 74 -16.91 -5.52 -7.99
N VAL A 75 -16.52 -6.67 -7.42
CA VAL A 75 -17.25 -7.31 -6.32
C VAL A 75 -17.12 -6.44 -5.06
N PHE A 76 -15.92 -5.95 -4.77
CA PHE A 76 -15.70 -5.00 -3.69
C PHE A 76 -16.39 -3.65 -3.97
N ALA A 77 -16.35 -3.16 -5.21
CA ALA A 77 -17.05 -1.94 -5.62
C ALA A 77 -18.57 -2.02 -5.37
N SER A 78 -19.16 -3.20 -5.55
CA SER A 78 -20.60 -3.43 -5.35
C SER A 78 -21.06 -3.15 -3.93
N PHE A 79 -20.18 -3.23 -2.92
CA PHE A 79 -20.51 -2.92 -1.53
C PHE A 79 -20.80 -1.44 -1.31
N PHE A 80 -20.29 -0.57 -2.17
CA PHE A 80 -20.41 0.87 -1.98
C PHE A 80 -21.62 1.49 -2.69
N ASN A 81 -22.34 0.77 -3.58
CA ASN A 81 -23.36 1.35 -4.47
C ASN A 81 -22.86 2.62 -5.22
N LEU A 82 -21.53 2.76 -5.35
CA LEU A 82 -20.86 3.89 -5.96
C LEU A 82 -20.52 3.49 -7.39
N ASN A 83 -21.44 3.78 -8.32
CA ASN A 83 -21.20 3.67 -9.78
C ASN A 83 -20.23 4.76 -10.24
N PHE A 84 -19.00 4.74 -9.73
CA PHE A 84 -17.97 5.69 -10.13
C PHE A 84 -16.80 4.98 -10.81
N ASN A 85 -16.53 5.42 -12.05
CA ASN A 85 -15.40 4.95 -12.85
C ASN A 85 -14.16 5.80 -12.51
N PHE A 86 -13.43 5.42 -11.44
CA PHE A 86 -12.35 6.23 -10.85
C PHE A 86 -10.92 5.80 -11.17
N GLY A 87 -10.73 4.84 -12.08
CA GLY A 87 -9.44 4.14 -12.25
C GLY A 87 -8.24 5.04 -12.55
N GLN A 88 -8.40 6.12 -13.32
CA GLN A 88 -7.28 6.96 -13.77
C GLN A 88 -7.21 8.30 -13.01
N LEU A 89 -8.34 8.97 -12.84
CA LEU A 89 -8.43 10.29 -12.19
C LEU A 89 -8.03 10.25 -10.70
N VAL A 90 -8.36 9.18 -9.98
CA VAL A 90 -7.96 9.02 -8.56
C VAL A 90 -6.48 8.68 -8.46
N LEU A 91 -5.95 7.87 -9.38
CA LEU A 91 -4.52 7.56 -9.45
C LEU A 91 -3.69 8.82 -9.73
N ASP A 92 -4.13 9.65 -10.67
CA ASP A 92 -3.49 10.93 -10.98
C ASP A 92 -3.58 11.89 -9.78
N LEU A 93 -4.72 11.97 -9.10
CA LEU A 93 -4.88 12.80 -7.92
C LEU A 93 -3.96 12.34 -6.77
N VAL A 94 -3.86 11.04 -6.53
CA VAL A 94 -2.96 10.46 -5.52
C VAL A 94 -1.51 10.76 -5.86
N LEU A 95 -1.10 10.59 -7.12
CA LEU A 95 0.25 10.91 -7.58
C LEU A 95 0.56 12.40 -7.41
N VAL A 96 -0.36 13.28 -7.76
CA VAL A 96 -0.20 14.74 -7.60
C VAL A 96 -0.08 15.12 -6.12
N VAL A 97 -0.94 14.57 -5.24
CA VAL A 97 -0.89 14.84 -3.80
C VAL A 97 0.41 14.31 -3.20
N PHE A 98 0.80 13.08 -3.54
CA PHE A 98 2.04 12.47 -3.05
C PHE A 98 3.27 13.24 -3.54
N ALA A 99 3.33 13.59 -4.83
CA ALA A 99 4.41 14.38 -5.41
C ALA A 99 4.47 15.78 -4.77
N ALA A 100 3.33 16.42 -4.51
CA ALA A 100 3.26 17.72 -3.85
C ALA A 100 3.76 17.63 -2.40
N LEU A 101 3.36 16.61 -1.63
CA LEU A 101 3.85 16.38 -0.27
C LEU A 101 5.35 16.06 -0.24
N PHE A 102 5.83 15.27 -1.19
CA PHE A 102 7.25 14.94 -1.33
C PHE A 102 8.07 16.16 -1.71
N ALA A 103 7.61 16.96 -2.69
CA ALA A 103 8.23 18.22 -3.08
C ALA A 103 8.22 19.23 -1.93
N ALA A 104 7.11 19.34 -1.19
CA ALA A 104 7.02 20.18 0.01
C ALA A 104 8.00 19.70 1.10
N GLY A 105 8.16 18.38 1.26
CA GLY A 105 9.15 17.79 2.16
C GLY A 105 10.59 18.13 1.76
N LEU A 106 10.92 18.02 0.47
CA LEU A 106 12.23 18.38 -0.07
C LEU A 106 12.52 19.88 0.04
N LEU A 107 11.53 20.73 -0.27
CA LEU A 107 11.63 22.18 -0.09
C LEU A 107 11.86 22.55 1.37
N ARG A 108 11.16 21.89 2.29
CA ARG A 108 11.33 22.12 3.74
C ARG A 108 12.69 21.63 4.24
N LEU A 109 13.20 20.54 3.67
CA LEU A 109 14.54 20.01 3.97
C LEU A 109 15.65 20.91 3.39
N ALA A 110 15.44 21.47 2.21
CA ALA A 110 16.36 22.43 1.59
C ALA A 110 16.34 23.79 2.31
N ALA A 111 15.21 24.16 2.91
CA ALA A 111 15.04 25.40 3.68
C ALA A 111 15.40 25.29 5.16
N SER A 112 15.80 24.11 5.66
CA SER A 112 16.19 23.94 7.06
C SER A 112 17.70 24.13 7.27
N GLU A 113 18.07 24.92 8.28
CA GLU A 113 19.46 25.02 8.77
C GLU A 113 19.98 23.66 9.28
N PRO A 114 21.30 23.40 9.27
CA PRO A 114 21.87 22.13 9.72
C PRO A 114 21.50 21.87 11.19
N VAL A 115 20.71 20.82 11.40
CA VAL A 115 20.14 20.47 12.71
C VAL A 115 21.21 19.88 13.63
N GLU A 116 21.60 20.60 14.69
CA GLU A 116 22.19 20.00 15.88
C GLU A 116 21.16 19.05 16.51
N ARG A 117 21.47 17.74 16.51
CA ARG A 117 20.71 16.63 17.14
C ARG A 117 19.18 16.72 17.01
N VAL A 118 18.66 15.90 16.10
CA VAL A 118 17.23 15.59 16.00
C VAL A 118 16.73 14.92 17.28
N ASP A 119 16.23 15.71 18.23
CA ASP A 119 15.21 15.20 19.15
C ASP A 119 14.01 14.76 18.31
N GLY A 120 13.59 13.50 18.48
CA GLY A 120 12.57 12.88 17.63
C GLY A 120 11.27 13.72 17.52
N PRO A 121 10.44 13.47 16.50
CA PRO A 121 9.38 14.39 16.07
C PRO A 121 8.53 14.94 17.24
N GLY A 122 8.37 16.26 17.31
CA GLY A 122 7.54 16.94 18.31
C GLY A 122 6.04 16.60 18.19
N TRP A 123 5.61 16.13 17.02
CA TRP A 123 4.32 15.48 16.78
C TRP A 123 4.49 13.97 16.88
N ARG A 124 4.15 13.40 18.03
CA ARG A 124 4.07 11.95 18.20
C ARG A 124 2.60 11.55 18.33
N LEU A 125 2.17 10.59 17.52
CA LEU A 125 0.82 10.05 17.59
C LEU A 125 0.63 9.32 18.93
N GLY A 126 -0.54 9.52 19.52
CA GLY A 126 -0.98 8.74 20.67
C GLY A 126 -1.17 7.27 20.29
N ALA A 127 -0.99 6.37 21.25
CA ALA A 127 -1.26 4.95 21.05
C ALA A 127 -2.69 4.71 20.55
N THR A 128 -3.69 5.41 21.11
CA THR A 128 -5.10 5.28 20.70
C THR A 128 -5.33 5.72 19.26
N GLU A 129 -4.75 6.85 18.83
CA GLU A 129 -4.87 7.37 17.45
C GLU A 129 -4.33 6.33 16.45
N THR A 130 -3.16 5.78 16.76
CA THR A 130 -2.49 4.74 15.95
C THR A 130 -3.35 3.49 15.82
N LEU A 131 -3.86 2.97 16.94
CA LEU A 131 -4.68 1.76 16.96
C LEU A 131 -6.00 1.94 16.20
N VAL A 132 -6.61 3.13 16.28
CA VAL A 132 -7.84 3.44 15.53
C VAL A 132 -7.57 3.45 14.03
N VAL A 133 -6.48 4.07 13.58
CA VAL A 133 -6.12 4.07 12.16
C VAL A 133 -5.89 2.65 11.66
N LEU A 134 -5.06 1.84 12.35
CA LEU A 134 -4.81 0.46 11.94
C LEU A 134 -6.09 -0.37 11.93
N ALA A 135 -6.96 -0.25 12.95
CA ALA A 135 -8.22 -0.98 13.00
C ALA A 135 -9.17 -0.61 11.84
N VAL A 136 -9.21 0.66 11.42
CA VAL A 136 -9.99 1.10 10.26
C VAL A 136 -9.41 0.51 8.97
N LEU A 137 -8.08 0.51 8.80
CA LEU A 137 -7.43 -0.07 7.63
C LEU A 137 -7.66 -1.58 7.55
N ASP A 138 -7.49 -2.29 8.66
CA ASP A 138 -7.79 -3.73 8.76
C ASP A 138 -9.25 -4.03 8.42
N ALA A 139 -10.20 -3.21 8.85
CA ALA A 139 -11.60 -3.38 8.49
C ALA A 139 -11.83 -3.24 6.98
N VAL A 140 -11.17 -2.27 6.33
CA VAL A 140 -11.22 -2.11 4.86
C VAL A 140 -10.60 -3.31 4.15
N PHE A 141 -9.42 -3.76 4.59
CA PHE A 141 -8.76 -4.93 4.00
C PHE A 141 -9.54 -6.22 4.23
N ALA A 142 -10.14 -6.41 5.40
CA ALA A 142 -10.99 -7.56 5.70
C ALA A 142 -12.26 -7.55 4.86
N ALA A 143 -12.85 -6.38 4.60
CA ALA A 143 -13.98 -6.26 3.67
C ALA A 143 -13.56 -6.65 2.24
N PHE A 144 -12.37 -6.27 1.80
CA PHE A 144 -11.82 -6.71 0.51
C PHE A 144 -11.56 -8.22 0.48
N ALA A 145 -10.96 -8.78 1.54
CA ALA A 145 -10.77 -10.22 1.67
C ALA A 145 -12.09 -10.99 1.56
N LEU A 146 -13.14 -10.49 2.21
CA LEU A 146 -14.47 -11.05 2.10
C LEU A 146 -14.99 -10.99 0.66
N ALA A 147 -14.80 -9.87 -0.04
CA ALA A 147 -15.18 -9.76 -1.46
C ALA A 147 -14.45 -10.80 -2.33
N GLN A 148 -13.16 -11.04 -2.08
CA GLN A 148 -12.38 -12.05 -2.81
C GLN A 148 -12.88 -13.49 -2.52
N VAL A 149 -13.26 -13.78 -1.27
CA VAL A 149 -13.88 -15.07 -0.91
C VAL A 149 -15.25 -15.25 -1.59
N LEU A 150 -16.07 -14.20 -1.64
CA LEU A 150 -17.37 -14.23 -2.32
C LEU A 150 -17.24 -14.39 -3.85
N ALA A 151 -16.21 -13.77 -4.44
CA ALA A 151 -15.86 -13.97 -5.84
C ALA A 151 -15.43 -15.41 -6.11
N ALA A 152 -14.56 -15.98 -5.27
CA ALA A 152 -14.05 -17.34 -5.42
C ALA A 152 -15.11 -18.43 -5.22
N THR A 153 -16.11 -18.19 -4.36
CA THR A 153 -17.22 -19.12 -4.11
C THR A 153 -18.32 -19.06 -5.18
N GLY A 154 -18.21 -18.14 -6.15
CA GLY A 154 -19.20 -17.97 -7.21
C GLY A 154 -20.52 -17.34 -6.73
N VAL A 155 -20.64 -16.97 -5.46
CA VAL A 155 -21.81 -16.26 -4.90
C VAL A 155 -22.00 -14.91 -5.59
N ALA A 156 -20.91 -14.29 -6.03
CA ALA A 156 -20.93 -13.04 -6.80
C ALA A 156 -21.05 -13.24 -8.33
N ALA A 157 -21.35 -14.44 -8.84
CA ALA A 157 -21.41 -14.72 -10.29
C ALA A 157 -22.45 -13.86 -11.02
N ASP A 158 -23.56 -13.52 -10.36
CA ASP A 158 -24.58 -12.62 -10.92
C ASP A 158 -24.11 -11.16 -10.97
N THR A 159 -23.28 -10.74 -10.02
CA THR A 159 -22.65 -9.40 -9.99
C THR A 159 -21.60 -9.27 -11.10
N LEU A 160 -20.81 -10.32 -11.33
CA LEU A 160 -19.84 -10.40 -12.44
C LEU A 160 -20.54 -10.35 -13.81
N LYS A 161 -21.68 -11.03 -13.96
CA LYS A 161 -22.51 -10.99 -15.19
C LYS A 161 -23.20 -9.63 -15.39
N SER A 162 -23.72 -9.03 -14.32
CA SER A 162 -24.47 -7.76 -14.37
C SER A 162 -23.57 -6.55 -14.64
N ALA A 163 -22.29 -6.61 -14.26
CA ALA A 163 -21.32 -5.56 -14.52
C ALA A 163 -20.89 -5.45 -16.00
N GLY A 164 -21.33 -6.36 -16.87
CA GLY A 164 -21.03 -6.34 -18.31
C GLY A 164 -19.55 -6.54 -18.64
N VAL A 165 -18.75 -6.93 -17.65
CA VAL A 165 -17.30 -7.10 -17.77
C VAL A 165 -17.05 -8.50 -18.31
N THR A 166 -16.57 -8.60 -19.55
CA THR A 166 -16.08 -9.89 -20.05
C THR A 166 -14.98 -10.37 -19.10
N TYR A 167 -14.83 -11.69 -18.88
CA TYR A 167 -13.75 -12.24 -18.03
C TYR A 167 -12.36 -11.67 -18.40
N ALA A 168 -12.19 -11.34 -19.68
CA ALA A 168 -11.01 -10.67 -20.23
C ALA A 168 -10.79 -9.22 -19.76
N ASP A 169 -11.83 -8.44 -19.48
CA ASP A 169 -11.72 -7.07 -18.97
C ASP A 169 -11.47 -7.05 -17.45
N TYR A 170 -12.03 -8.03 -16.73
CA TYR A 170 -11.74 -8.26 -15.32
C TYR A 170 -10.27 -8.64 -15.09
N ALA A 171 -9.68 -9.42 -16.00
CA ALA A 171 -8.25 -9.78 -15.96
C ALA A 171 -7.30 -8.62 -16.35
N ARG A 172 -7.78 -7.58 -17.04
CA ARG A 172 -6.94 -6.51 -17.59
C ARG A 172 -6.68 -5.33 -16.66
N SER A 173 -7.44 -5.20 -15.58
CA SER A 173 -7.41 -4.01 -14.70
C SER A 173 -7.30 -4.39 -13.23
N GLY A 174 -6.70 -3.51 -12.42
CA GLY A 174 -6.64 -3.66 -10.97
C GLY A 174 -5.27 -4.00 -10.40
N PHE A 175 -4.35 -4.61 -11.17
CA PHE A 175 -3.01 -4.97 -10.64
C PHE A 175 -2.27 -3.76 -10.05
N PHE A 176 -2.16 -2.67 -10.82
CA PHE A 176 -1.46 -1.47 -10.37
C PHE A 176 -2.13 -0.85 -9.15
N GLN A 177 -3.46 -0.84 -9.11
CA GLN A 177 -4.22 -0.35 -7.96
C GLN A 177 -3.94 -1.17 -6.70
N LEU A 178 -3.91 -2.49 -6.80
CA LEU A 178 -3.56 -3.40 -5.69
C LEU A 178 -2.11 -3.18 -5.24
N LEU A 179 -1.18 -3.02 -6.20
CA LEU A 179 0.22 -2.72 -5.91
C LEU A 179 0.39 -1.37 -5.20
N TRP A 180 -0.39 -0.35 -5.58
CA TRP A 180 -0.44 0.94 -4.87
C TRP A 180 -0.97 0.80 -3.45
N VAL A 181 -2.02 0.00 -3.25
CA VAL A 181 -2.55 -0.29 -1.91
C VAL A 181 -1.46 -0.91 -1.03
N SER A 182 -0.72 -1.88 -1.55
CA SER A 182 0.39 -2.51 -0.85
C SER A 182 1.52 -1.53 -0.52
N GLY A 183 1.94 -0.71 -1.49
CA GLY A 183 2.96 0.32 -1.28
C GLY A 183 2.55 1.37 -0.23
N ILE A 184 1.31 1.88 -0.29
CA ILE A 184 0.76 2.83 0.68
C ILE A 184 0.72 2.18 2.07
N THR A 185 0.26 0.94 2.16
CA THR A 185 0.14 0.22 3.44
C THR A 185 1.50 0.00 4.09
N LEU A 186 2.50 -0.42 3.31
CA LEU A 186 3.87 -0.57 3.79
C LEU A 186 4.41 0.76 4.34
N ALA A 187 4.20 1.87 3.61
CA ALA A 187 4.62 3.20 4.04
C ALA A 187 3.91 3.63 5.33
N VAL A 188 2.60 3.40 5.45
CA VAL A 188 1.80 3.72 6.64
C VAL A 188 2.29 2.92 7.84
N LEU A 189 2.43 1.59 7.72
CA LEU A 189 2.89 0.73 8.81
C LEU A 189 4.30 1.11 9.27
N PHE A 190 5.22 1.32 8.32
CA PHE A 190 6.57 1.76 8.63
C PHE A 190 6.57 3.12 9.34
N LEU A 191 5.86 4.11 8.81
CA LEU A 191 5.81 5.45 9.40
C LEU A 191 5.20 5.43 10.80
N PHE A 192 4.07 4.73 10.97
CA PHE A 192 3.36 4.63 12.24
C PHE A 192 4.22 3.92 13.29
N SER A 193 4.98 2.89 12.91
CA SER A 193 5.94 2.26 13.83
C SER A 193 7.01 3.22 14.37
N ARG A 194 7.34 4.29 13.64
CA ARG A 194 8.37 5.28 14.01
C ARG A 194 7.83 6.44 14.83
N ILE A 195 6.61 6.89 14.55
CA ILE A 195 6.04 8.11 15.16
C ILE A 195 5.13 7.83 16.36
N SER A 196 4.65 6.59 16.53
CA SER A 196 3.71 6.24 17.59
C SER A 196 4.40 6.06 18.95
N ARG A 197 3.85 6.71 19.99
CA ARG A 197 4.27 6.47 21.39
C ARG A 197 3.52 5.27 21.96
N LEU A 198 4.16 4.10 21.93
CA LEU A 198 3.65 2.87 22.56
C LEU A 198 4.27 2.69 23.96
N SER A 199 3.91 3.56 24.90
CA SER A 199 4.48 3.56 26.26
C SER A 199 4.01 2.37 27.11
N GLU A 200 2.82 1.82 26.84
CA GLU A 200 2.28 0.70 27.60
C GLU A 200 2.49 -0.63 26.86
N ARG A 201 2.88 -1.69 27.59
CA ARG A 201 3.05 -3.04 27.04
C ARG A 201 1.79 -3.57 26.36
N ARG A 202 0.60 -3.26 26.90
CA ARG A 202 -0.69 -3.63 26.29
C ARG A 202 -0.93 -2.91 24.96
N SER A 203 -0.61 -1.62 24.87
CA SER A 203 -0.74 -0.87 23.61
C SER A 203 0.23 -1.37 22.55
N ALA A 204 1.46 -1.73 22.94
CA ALA A 204 2.44 -2.29 22.03
C ALA A 204 2.01 -3.65 21.46
N LEU A 205 1.42 -4.52 22.31
CA LEU A 205 0.86 -5.80 21.86
C LEU A 205 -0.32 -5.61 20.91
N ARG A 206 -1.25 -4.71 21.19
CA ARG A 206 -2.38 -4.43 20.27
C ARG A 206 -1.91 -3.87 18.94
N PHE A 207 -0.91 -2.98 18.97
CA PHE A 207 -0.31 -2.44 17.75
C PHE A 207 0.32 -3.56 16.92
N MET A 208 1.09 -4.45 17.57
CA MET A 208 1.68 -5.60 16.90
C MET A 208 0.63 -6.49 16.26
N VAL A 209 -0.43 -6.88 17.00
CA VAL A 209 -1.51 -7.72 16.44
C VAL A 209 -2.18 -7.07 15.23
N LEU A 210 -2.53 -5.78 15.33
CA LEU A 210 -3.16 -5.06 14.21
C LEU A 210 -2.20 -4.85 13.03
N ALA A 211 -0.91 -4.64 13.30
CA ALA A 211 0.08 -4.48 12.25
C ALA A 211 0.32 -5.81 11.52
N GLU A 212 0.42 -6.92 12.25
CA GLU A 212 0.54 -8.26 11.67
C GLU A 212 -0.72 -8.67 10.90
N SER A 213 -1.92 -8.31 11.38
CA SER A 213 -3.15 -8.54 10.59
C SER A 213 -3.15 -7.71 9.32
N ALA A 214 -2.75 -6.44 9.36
CA ALA A 214 -2.64 -5.59 8.18
C ALA A 214 -1.64 -6.17 7.18
N ILE A 215 -0.48 -6.65 7.64
CA ILE A 215 0.52 -7.33 6.82
C ILE A 215 -0.07 -8.57 6.17
N ALA A 216 -0.71 -9.45 6.95
CA ALA A 216 -1.29 -10.69 6.44
C ALA A 216 -2.38 -10.44 5.38
N LEU A 217 -3.29 -9.49 5.66
CA LEU A 217 -4.34 -9.09 4.72
C LEU A 217 -3.76 -8.45 3.46
N THR A 218 -2.70 -7.66 3.59
CA THR A 218 -2.04 -7.04 2.43
C THR A 218 -1.28 -8.05 1.59
N LEU A 219 -0.61 -9.04 2.19
CA LEU A 219 0.01 -10.15 1.46
C LEU A 219 -1.03 -10.99 0.70
N MET A 220 -2.23 -11.15 1.24
CA MET A 220 -3.34 -11.75 0.51
C MET A 220 -3.77 -10.89 -0.69
N ILE A 221 -3.83 -9.56 -0.53
CA ILE A 221 -4.08 -8.62 -1.65
C ILE A 221 -2.99 -8.76 -2.72
N ASP A 222 -1.71 -8.81 -2.32
CA ASP A 222 -0.60 -9.05 -3.25
C ASP A 222 -0.79 -10.37 -4.00
N ALA A 223 -1.12 -11.47 -3.31
CA ALA A 223 -1.37 -12.76 -3.94
C ALA A 223 -2.49 -12.70 -5.00
N VAL A 224 -3.56 -11.94 -4.73
CA VAL A 224 -4.63 -11.69 -5.71
C VAL A 224 -4.11 -10.88 -6.91
N ALA A 225 -3.27 -9.88 -6.67
CA ALA A 225 -2.66 -9.08 -7.72
C ALA A 225 -1.76 -9.93 -8.63
N PHE A 226 -0.93 -10.80 -8.04
CA PHE A 226 -0.10 -11.79 -8.75
C PHE A 226 -0.97 -12.68 -9.65
N HIS A 227 -2.01 -13.30 -9.09
CA HIS A 227 -2.87 -14.18 -9.85
C HIS A 227 -3.51 -13.48 -11.06
N ARG A 228 -3.97 -12.23 -10.89
CA ARG A 228 -4.53 -11.43 -11.99
C ARG A 228 -3.50 -11.12 -13.07
N LEU A 229 -2.28 -10.78 -12.69
CA LEU A 229 -1.22 -10.51 -13.65
C LEU A 229 -0.86 -11.76 -14.45
N SER A 230 -0.81 -12.93 -13.80
CA SER A 230 -0.59 -14.21 -14.49
C SER A 230 -1.71 -14.54 -15.48
N LEU A 231 -2.98 -14.35 -15.10
CA LEU A 231 -4.11 -14.51 -16.03
C LEU A 231 -4.02 -13.55 -17.24
N TYR A 232 -3.50 -12.34 -17.01
CA TYR A 232 -3.28 -11.38 -18.09
C TYR A 232 -2.15 -11.82 -19.03
N GLU A 233 -1.09 -12.42 -18.49
CA GLU A 233 0.02 -12.98 -19.26
C GLU A 233 -0.41 -14.22 -20.07
N GLU A 234 -1.22 -15.10 -19.50
CA GLU A 234 -1.80 -16.25 -20.21
C GLU A 234 -2.68 -15.81 -21.40
N ALA A 235 -3.38 -14.68 -21.29
CA ALA A 235 -4.23 -14.19 -22.37
C ALA A 235 -3.47 -13.41 -23.46
N TYR A 236 -2.39 -12.68 -23.13
CA TYR A 236 -1.73 -11.74 -24.05
C TYR A 236 -0.21 -11.94 -24.22
N GLY A 237 0.36 -12.97 -23.61
CA GLY A 237 1.79 -13.23 -23.60
C GLY A 237 2.56 -12.41 -22.56
N PHE A 238 3.86 -12.70 -22.45
CA PHE A 238 4.74 -12.09 -21.46
C PHE A 238 5.43 -10.84 -22.03
N THR A 239 5.58 -9.80 -21.22
CA THR A 239 6.34 -8.60 -21.57
C THR A 239 7.28 -8.19 -20.44
N MET A 240 8.29 -7.39 -20.76
CA MET A 240 9.23 -6.83 -19.79
C MET A 240 8.53 -6.05 -18.68
N LEU A 241 7.50 -5.26 -19.01
CA LEU A 241 6.75 -4.52 -17.99
C LEU A 241 6.04 -5.45 -17.01
N ARG A 242 5.42 -6.53 -17.50
CA ARG A 242 4.72 -7.51 -16.65
C ARG A 242 5.71 -8.32 -15.80
N LEU A 243 6.86 -8.71 -16.37
CA LEU A 243 7.93 -9.36 -15.63
C LEU A 243 8.48 -8.47 -14.50
N TYR A 244 8.81 -7.21 -14.79
CA TYR A 244 9.27 -6.28 -13.76
C TYR A 244 8.20 -6.00 -12.71
N SER A 245 6.92 -5.96 -13.10
CA SER A 245 5.81 -5.83 -12.17
C SER A 245 5.73 -7.03 -11.21
N HIS A 246 5.88 -8.25 -11.72
CA HIS A 246 5.95 -9.49 -10.92
C HIS A 246 7.12 -9.45 -9.92
N VAL A 247 8.31 -9.09 -10.40
CA VAL A 247 9.52 -9.02 -9.55
C VAL A 247 9.37 -7.93 -8.48
N PHE A 248 8.84 -6.78 -8.85
CA PHE A 248 8.61 -5.68 -7.90
C PHE A 248 7.55 -6.03 -6.86
N ALA A 249 6.42 -6.61 -7.25
CA ALA A 249 5.41 -7.08 -6.31
C ALA A 249 5.98 -8.13 -5.35
N GLY A 250 6.84 -9.02 -5.84
CA GLY A 250 7.51 -10.04 -5.02
C GLY A 250 8.48 -9.41 -4.02
N TRP A 251 9.21 -8.38 -4.44
CA TRP A 251 10.07 -7.61 -3.55
C TRP A 251 9.25 -6.87 -2.47
N VAL A 252 8.12 -6.26 -2.81
CA VAL A 252 7.20 -5.64 -1.84
C VAL A 252 6.71 -6.67 -0.81
N ALA A 253 6.32 -7.87 -1.24
CA ALA A 253 5.95 -8.95 -0.34
C ALA A 253 7.09 -9.34 0.61
N VAL A 254 8.34 -9.40 0.12
CA VAL A 254 9.52 -9.60 0.97
C VAL A 254 9.67 -8.47 2.00
N LEU A 255 9.46 -7.20 1.62
CA LEU A 255 9.51 -6.09 2.57
C LEU A 255 8.46 -6.20 3.67
N PHE A 256 7.25 -6.67 3.34
CA PHE A 256 6.21 -6.95 4.33
C PHE A 256 6.63 -8.04 5.31
N VAL A 257 7.21 -9.14 4.81
CA VAL A 257 7.75 -10.20 5.67
C VAL A 257 8.84 -9.65 6.59
N LEU A 258 9.80 -8.90 6.04
CA LEU A 258 10.87 -8.28 6.86
C LEU A 258 10.31 -7.32 7.91
N LEU A 259 9.25 -6.56 7.58
CA LEU A 259 8.60 -5.64 8.51
C LEU A 259 7.88 -6.39 9.64
N GLY A 260 7.17 -7.48 9.32
CA GLY A 260 6.55 -8.34 10.34
C GLY A 260 7.59 -8.97 11.27
N LEU A 261 8.72 -9.44 10.72
CA LEU A 261 9.83 -9.94 11.54
C LEU A 261 10.41 -8.86 12.47
N ASP A 262 10.51 -7.60 12.01
CA ASP A 262 10.93 -6.46 12.83
C ASP A 262 9.92 -6.20 13.98
N PHE A 263 8.62 -6.27 13.70
CA PHE A 263 7.55 -6.10 14.69
C PHE A 263 7.48 -7.23 15.73
N LEU A 264 7.66 -8.48 15.31
CA LEU A 264 7.79 -9.64 16.20
C LEU A 264 9.05 -9.54 17.08
N GLY A 265 9.98 -8.66 16.72
CA GLY A 265 11.14 -8.31 17.54
C GLY A 265 12.34 -9.20 17.30
N LEU A 266 12.52 -9.71 16.08
CA LEU A 266 13.82 -10.23 15.67
C LEU A 266 14.87 -9.13 15.81
N TRP A 267 15.94 -9.44 16.55
CA TRP A 267 17.07 -8.54 16.79
C TRP A 267 16.70 -7.13 17.29
N LYS A 268 15.82 -7.03 18.30
CA LYS A 268 15.37 -5.74 18.93
C LYS A 268 16.45 -4.69 19.23
N ARG A 269 17.72 -5.10 19.35
CA ARG A 269 18.86 -4.22 19.66
C ARG A 269 19.46 -3.52 18.44
N ARG A 270 19.12 -3.90 17.19
CA ARG A 270 19.68 -3.34 15.96
C ARG A 270 18.55 -2.80 15.07
N ARG A 271 18.74 -1.63 14.46
CA ARG A 271 17.84 -1.08 13.43
C ARG A 271 18.10 -1.75 12.08
N TRP A 272 17.84 -3.05 11.99
CA TRP A 272 18.28 -3.89 10.86
C TRP A 272 17.35 -3.81 9.65
N PHE A 273 16.05 -3.52 9.84
CA PHE A 273 15.05 -3.49 8.76
C PHE A 273 15.47 -2.64 7.55
N ILE A 274 15.93 -1.40 7.75
CA ILE A 274 16.32 -0.51 6.63
C ILE A 274 17.50 -1.11 5.86
N GLY A 275 18.49 -1.66 6.58
CA GLY A 275 19.63 -2.33 5.96
C GLY A 275 19.21 -3.57 5.17
N ALA A 276 18.29 -4.37 5.70
CA ALA A 276 17.74 -5.54 5.01
C ALA A 276 16.89 -5.18 3.79
N ALA A 277 16.10 -4.11 3.86
CA ALA A 277 15.33 -3.58 2.73
C ALA A 277 16.25 -3.12 1.60
N ILE A 278 17.33 -2.41 1.91
CA ILE A 278 18.34 -2.00 0.91
C ILE A 278 19.08 -3.22 0.35
N ALA A 279 19.48 -4.16 1.21
CA ALA A 279 20.18 -5.37 0.79
C ALA A 279 19.33 -6.23 -0.15
N THR A 280 18.03 -6.39 0.14
CA THR A 280 17.10 -7.11 -0.74
C THR A 280 16.87 -6.36 -2.06
N ALA A 281 16.77 -5.03 -2.04
CA ALA A 281 16.67 -4.23 -3.27
C ALA A 281 17.90 -4.42 -4.17
N LEU A 282 19.10 -4.33 -3.59
CA LEU A 282 20.35 -4.59 -4.30
C LEU A 282 20.43 -6.04 -4.80
N GLY A 283 19.98 -7.01 -3.98
CA GLY A 283 19.90 -8.42 -4.37
C GLY A 283 19.01 -8.64 -5.57
N VAL A 284 17.82 -8.02 -5.61
CA VAL A 284 16.91 -8.08 -6.76
C VAL A 284 17.54 -7.45 -8.00
N LEU A 285 18.16 -6.28 -7.88
CA LEU A 285 18.82 -5.61 -9.00
C LEU A 285 19.98 -6.44 -9.57
N LEU A 286 20.81 -7.01 -8.69
CA LEU A 286 21.90 -7.90 -9.10
C LEU A 286 21.36 -9.19 -9.74
N GLY A 287 20.30 -9.76 -9.18
CA GLY A 287 19.62 -10.94 -9.74
C GLY A 287 19.07 -10.67 -11.14
N LEU A 288 18.40 -9.53 -11.34
CA LEU A 288 17.90 -9.12 -12.66
C LEU A 288 19.04 -8.95 -13.67
N ASN A 289 20.16 -8.36 -13.26
CA ASN A 289 21.33 -8.22 -14.15
C ASN A 289 21.96 -9.58 -14.51
N PHE A 290 21.92 -10.56 -13.59
CA PHE A 290 22.52 -11.87 -13.82
C PHE A 290 21.66 -12.79 -14.71
N VAL A 291 20.34 -12.76 -14.53
CA VAL A 291 19.41 -13.70 -15.18
C VAL A 291 19.08 -13.34 -16.62
N SER A 292 19.38 -12.12 -17.09
CA SER A 292 18.98 -11.57 -18.40
C SER A 292 17.45 -11.61 -18.60
N PRO A 293 16.71 -10.57 -18.17
CA PRO A 293 15.24 -10.62 -18.12
C PRO A 293 14.60 -10.80 -19.50
N GLU A 294 15.24 -10.30 -20.56
CA GLU A 294 14.77 -10.51 -21.94
C GLU A 294 14.83 -11.98 -22.37
N ALA A 295 15.84 -12.73 -21.95
CA ALA A 295 15.93 -14.16 -22.23
C ALA A 295 14.80 -14.94 -21.54
N VAL A 296 14.43 -14.54 -20.31
CA VAL A 296 13.27 -15.11 -19.60
C VAL A 296 11.97 -14.83 -20.34
N VAL A 297 11.76 -13.58 -20.80
CA VAL A 297 10.57 -13.22 -21.59
C VAL A 297 10.49 -14.02 -22.89
N VAL A 298 11.62 -14.23 -23.58
CA VAL A 298 11.67 -15.08 -24.79
C VAL A 298 11.31 -16.53 -24.45
N ALA A 299 11.89 -17.11 -23.39
CA ALA A 299 11.60 -18.48 -22.98
C ALA A 299 10.10 -18.68 -22.64
N LEU A 300 9.53 -17.78 -21.86
CA LEU A 300 8.11 -17.85 -21.46
C LEU A 300 7.17 -17.66 -22.65
N ASN A 301 7.45 -16.72 -23.56
CA ASN A 301 6.61 -16.55 -24.75
C ASN A 301 6.72 -17.70 -25.74
N THR A 302 7.90 -18.32 -25.86
CA THR A 302 8.09 -19.45 -26.78
C THR A 302 7.45 -20.73 -26.25
N ASP A 303 7.48 -20.95 -24.94
CA ASP A 303 6.71 -22.01 -24.26
C ASP A 303 5.20 -21.78 -24.43
N HIS A 304 4.73 -20.57 -24.15
CA HIS A 304 3.33 -20.20 -24.32
C HIS A 304 2.82 -20.27 -25.78
N ALA A 305 3.70 -20.04 -26.75
CA ALA A 305 3.36 -20.16 -28.16
C ALA A 305 3.10 -21.61 -28.58
N GLN A 306 3.59 -22.62 -27.84
CA GLN A 306 3.31 -24.03 -28.15
C GLN A 306 1.84 -24.39 -27.91
N THR A 307 1.19 -23.73 -26.94
CA THR A 307 -0.22 -23.98 -26.62
C THR A 307 -1.16 -23.05 -27.38
N THR A 308 -0.78 -21.78 -27.55
CA THR A 308 -1.65 -20.78 -28.17
C THR A 308 -1.46 -20.63 -29.69
N HIS A 309 -0.37 -21.18 -30.25
CA HIS A 309 0.06 -20.97 -31.64
C HIS A 309 0.19 -19.49 -32.04
N LYS A 310 0.37 -18.60 -31.06
CA LYS A 310 0.51 -17.15 -31.25
C LYS A 310 1.82 -16.69 -30.64
N LEU A 311 2.58 -15.92 -31.40
CA LEU A 311 3.79 -15.27 -30.95
C LEU A 311 3.88 -13.87 -31.56
N ASP A 312 4.07 -12.87 -30.72
CA ASP A 312 4.24 -11.51 -31.19
C ASP A 312 5.69 -11.27 -31.64
N ALA A 313 5.96 -11.60 -32.90
CA ALA A 313 7.28 -11.39 -33.51
C ALA A 313 7.67 -9.90 -33.53
N SER A 314 6.70 -8.98 -33.59
CA SER A 314 6.97 -7.54 -33.58
C SER A 314 7.50 -7.09 -32.23
N TYR A 315 6.90 -7.58 -31.14
CA TYR A 315 7.39 -7.34 -29.78
C TYR A 315 8.79 -7.93 -29.56
N LEU A 316 9.02 -9.18 -29.99
CA LEU A 316 10.33 -9.82 -29.87
C LEU A 316 11.42 -9.09 -30.66
N SER A 317 11.06 -8.43 -31.77
CA SER A 317 12.01 -7.63 -32.56
C SER A 317 12.41 -6.29 -31.91
N ALA A 318 11.63 -5.82 -30.94
CA ALA A 318 11.94 -4.62 -30.18
C ALA A 318 12.83 -4.88 -28.96
N LEU A 319 13.12 -6.15 -28.64
CA LEU A 319 14.03 -6.51 -27.56
C LEU A 319 15.50 -6.20 -27.94
N SER A 320 16.34 -6.04 -26.93
CA SER A 320 17.76 -5.72 -27.13
C SER A 320 18.58 -6.93 -27.57
N SER A 321 19.90 -6.74 -27.70
CA SER A 321 20.85 -7.81 -28.00
C SER A 321 20.84 -8.95 -26.98
N ASP A 322 20.42 -8.72 -25.73
CA ASP A 322 20.28 -9.76 -24.69
C ASP A 322 19.29 -10.87 -25.06
N ALA A 323 18.27 -10.56 -25.86
CA ALA A 323 17.30 -11.56 -26.33
C ALA A 323 17.86 -12.49 -27.42
N THR A 324 18.91 -12.09 -28.14
CA THR A 324 19.37 -12.78 -29.36
C THR A 324 19.76 -14.24 -29.13
N PRO A 325 20.57 -14.59 -28.10
CA PRO A 325 20.92 -15.98 -27.84
C PRO A 325 19.68 -16.86 -27.55
N ALA A 326 18.73 -16.35 -26.77
CA ALA A 326 17.51 -17.07 -26.42
C ALA A 326 16.58 -17.28 -27.63
N LEU A 327 16.47 -16.29 -28.51
CA LEU A 327 15.67 -16.39 -29.75
C LEU A 327 16.22 -17.48 -30.69
N LEU A 328 17.54 -17.59 -30.81
CA LEU A 328 18.18 -18.62 -31.63
C LEU A 328 18.07 -20.02 -31.00
N ALA A 329 18.21 -20.12 -29.68
CA ALA A 329 18.10 -21.39 -28.95
C ALA A 329 16.69 -21.99 -29.01
N THR A 330 15.65 -21.15 -28.96
CA THR A 330 14.23 -21.57 -28.96
C THR A 330 13.68 -21.82 -30.38
N ARG A 331 14.44 -21.53 -31.44
CA ARG A 331 14.00 -21.72 -32.84
C ARG A 331 13.48 -23.13 -33.15
N GLY A 332 14.09 -24.15 -32.55
CA GLY A 332 13.72 -25.56 -32.78
C GLY A 332 12.35 -25.94 -32.19
N SER A 333 11.95 -25.28 -31.10
CA SER A 333 10.73 -25.59 -30.34
C SER A 333 9.49 -24.79 -30.81
N ILE A 334 9.67 -23.81 -31.69
CA ILE A 334 8.59 -22.96 -32.20
C ILE A 334 7.99 -23.57 -33.48
N ASP A 335 6.68 -23.34 -33.68
CA ASP A 335 5.90 -23.69 -34.88
C ASP A 335 6.63 -23.28 -36.18
N PRO A 336 6.71 -24.16 -37.21
CA PRO A 336 7.38 -23.86 -38.48
C PRO A 336 6.97 -22.52 -39.13
N SER A 337 5.72 -22.09 -38.96
CA SER A 337 5.19 -20.84 -39.50
C SER A 337 5.86 -19.59 -38.89
N LEU A 338 6.28 -19.66 -37.63
CA LEU A 338 6.85 -18.54 -36.86
C LEU A 338 8.39 -18.53 -36.87
N ARG A 339 9.04 -19.60 -37.33
CA ARG A 339 10.51 -19.71 -37.39
C ARG A 339 11.16 -18.66 -38.29
N ARG A 340 10.55 -18.37 -39.44
CA ARG A 340 11.11 -17.41 -40.40
C ARG A 340 11.15 -15.98 -39.83
N PRO A 341 10.03 -15.43 -39.30
CA PRO A 341 10.07 -14.13 -38.63
C PRO A 341 11.09 -14.03 -37.50
N VAL A 342 11.12 -15.02 -36.59
CA VAL A 342 12.05 -15.03 -35.45
C VAL A 342 13.50 -15.10 -35.91
N GLN A 343 13.81 -15.92 -36.92
CA GLN A 343 15.16 -16.01 -37.48
C GLN A 343 15.58 -14.71 -38.17
N GLN A 344 14.68 -14.08 -38.92
CA GLN A 344 14.98 -12.82 -39.59
C GLN A 344 15.31 -11.72 -38.57
N VAL A 345 14.59 -11.67 -37.46
CA VAL A 345 14.86 -10.75 -36.34
C VAL A 345 16.20 -11.08 -35.68
N ALA A 346 16.41 -12.33 -35.26
CA ALA A 346 17.62 -12.72 -34.53
C ALA A 346 18.90 -12.57 -35.37
N CYS A 347 18.82 -12.84 -36.68
CA CYS A 347 19.94 -12.77 -37.62
C CYS A 347 20.16 -11.39 -38.25
N GLY A 348 19.34 -10.38 -37.94
CA GLY A 348 19.41 -9.05 -38.56
C GLY A 348 20.59 -8.18 -38.11
N GLY A 349 21.24 -8.51 -36.99
CA GLY A 349 22.34 -7.72 -36.42
C GLY A 349 23.75 -8.19 -36.82
N ALA A 350 24.77 -7.47 -36.34
CA ALA A 350 26.17 -7.78 -36.63
C ALA A 350 26.58 -9.16 -36.08
N ARG A 351 27.38 -9.88 -36.87
CA ARG A 351 27.96 -11.19 -36.52
C ARG A 351 29.32 -11.06 -35.83
N ASP A 352 30.04 -9.98 -36.09
CA ASP A 352 31.32 -9.69 -35.45
C ASP A 352 31.19 -8.48 -34.52
N TYR A 353 31.85 -8.55 -33.37
CA TYR A 353 31.85 -7.51 -32.36
C TYR A 353 33.28 -7.23 -31.90
N SER A 354 33.80 -6.06 -32.25
CA SER A 354 35.15 -5.60 -31.89
C SER A 354 35.11 -4.12 -31.48
N PRO A 355 34.51 -3.80 -30.32
CA PRO A 355 34.45 -2.42 -29.83
C PRO A 355 35.82 -1.98 -29.27
N PRO A 356 36.05 -0.66 -29.13
CA PRO A 356 37.06 -0.15 -28.21
C PRO A 356 36.82 -0.63 -26.78
N ALA A 357 37.86 -0.81 -25.97
CA ALA A 357 37.74 -1.33 -24.60
C ALA A 357 36.75 -0.56 -23.71
N ALA A 358 36.64 0.76 -23.90
CA ALA A 358 35.72 1.62 -23.15
C ALA A 358 34.24 1.46 -23.54
N ALA A 359 33.95 0.88 -24.71
CA ALA A 359 32.60 0.65 -25.22
C ALA A 359 32.23 -0.85 -25.21
N PHE A 360 32.99 -1.67 -24.47
CA PHE A 360 32.74 -3.10 -24.39
C PHE A 360 31.41 -3.39 -23.70
N ASN A 361 30.56 -4.13 -24.40
CA ASN A 361 29.28 -4.61 -23.92
C ASN A 361 29.21 -6.13 -24.07
N PHE A 362 28.93 -6.81 -22.97
CA PHE A 362 28.86 -8.27 -22.92
C PHE A 362 27.66 -8.82 -23.70
N SER A 363 26.53 -8.10 -23.72
CA SER A 363 25.33 -8.53 -24.44
C SER A 363 25.54 -8.55 -25.95
N GLU A 364 26.20 -7.51 -26.48
CA GLU A 364 26.57 -7.40 -27.89
C GLU A 364 27.55 -8.50 -28.31
N GLN A 365 28.54 -8.80 -27.45
CA GLN A 365 29.48 -9.88 -27.71
C GLN A 365 28.77 -11.24 -27.82
N GLN A 366 27.86 -11.53 -26.89
CA GLN A 366 27.08 -12.77 -26.90
C GLN A 366 26.14 -12.84 -28.09
N ALA A 367 25.44 -11.76 -28.41
CA ALA A 367 24.55 -11.70 -29.57
C ALA A 367 25.31 -11.94 -30.88
N ALA A 368 26.47 -11.32 -31.05
CA ALA A 368 27.34 -11.52 -32.22
C ALA A 368 27.85 -12.97 -32.31
N ALA A 369 28.29 -13.56 -31.19
CA ALA A 369 28.69 -14.96 -31.14
C ALA A 369 27.54 -15.92 -31.47
N ALA A 370 26.35 -15.68 -30.92
CA ALA A 370 25.16 -16.49 -31.19
C ALA A 370 24.75 -16.38 -32.67
N ARG A 371 24.78 -15.18 -33.26
CA ARG A 371 24.52 -14.98 -34.69
C ARG A 371 25.55 -15.67 -35.58
N ARG A 372 26.83 -15.71 -35.22
CA ARG A 372 27.85 -16.45 -35.98
C ARG A 372 27.62 -17.96 -36.02
N ALA A 373 27.02 -18.50 -34.96
CA ALA A 373 26.77 -19.94 -34.85
C ALA A 373 25.41 -20.36 -35.45
N GLY A 374 24.38 -19.53 -35.26
CA GLY A 374 22.98 -19.86 -35.61
C GLY A 374 22.46 -19.25 -36.91
N CYS A 375 23.22 -18.31 -37.49
CA CYS A 375 22.96 -17.63 -38.75
C CYS A 375 24.22 -17.74 -39.65
#